data_AF-A0A1W2BCR5-F1
#
_entry.id   AF-A0A1W2BCR5-F1
#
_cell.length_a   1.000
_cell.length_b   1.000
_cell.length_c   1.000
_cell.angle_alpha   90.00
_cell.angle_beta   90.00
_cell.angle_gamma   90.00
#
_symmetry.space_group_name_H-M   'P 1'
#
loop_
_entity.id
_entity.type
_entity.pdbx_description
1 polymer ?
#
loop_
_entity_poly.entity_id
_entity_poly.type
_entity_poly.pdbx_seq_one_letter_code
_entity_poly.pdbx_strand_id
1 'polypeptide(L)'
;MKLYIKVTSIIFIIGASLNAQVGIGTENPRSEVGLDVNGITNVSHRILLKGGALNTNQPGDEGDDKDIIVSSGPTNPTAWVKKTIPDGFGESFNLTYMNSYFDTTGVDLTTVNQDAYSFDQPITTDWKILSGLDNSFTVYKTSNKTNLIFQTTGQITGNGSSASASFACGIFMKQQAETIYRLKGVRTDAVRGTTGSNKIINMNVTLENLPIPGGAGGTVYNVRVACFGRNVQTTFAVGKAINTTFLNQEMAQSSLNISVLESWQ
;
A
#
# COMPACT_ATOMS: atom_id res chain seq x y z
N MET A 1 58.16 52.29 9.36
CA MET A 1 57.87 50.86 9.63
C MET A 1 56.98 50.58 10.85
N LYS A 2 56.93 51.45 11.88
CA LYS A 2 56.11 51.22 13.09
C LYS A 2 54.60 51.52 12.93
N LEU A 3 54.19 52.25 11.89
CA LEU A 3 52.79 52.60 11.66
C LEU A 3 52.01 51.45 10.99
N TYR A 4 52.61 50.77 10.00
CA TYR A 4 51.97 49.68 9.27
C TYR A 4 51.72 48.43 10.12
N ILE A 5 52.60 48.12 11.08
CA ILE A 5 52.42 46.99 12.01
C ILE A 5 51.24 47.22 12.97
N LYS A 6 50.97 48.47 13.37
CA LYS A 6 49.81 48.78 14.22
C LYS A 6 48.49 48.69 13.46
N VAL A 7 48.50 49.00 12.16
CA VAL A 7 47.30 48.94 11.30
C VAL A 7 46.94 47.49 10.95
N THR A 8 47.93 46.63 10.71
CA THR A 8 47.67 45.20 10.44
C THR A 8 47.22 44.41 11.67
N SER A 9 47.70 44.75 12.88
CA SER A 9 47.23 44.10 14.12
C SER A 9 45.80 44.48 14.52
N ILE A 10 45.31 45.67 14.15
CA ILE A 10 43.92 46.10 14.42
C ILE A 10 42.91 45.37 13.51
N ILE A 11 43.28 45.10 12.26
CA ILE A 11 42.40 44.42 11.29
C ILE A 11 42.22 42.92 11.65
N PHE A 12 43.21 42.29 12.29
CA PHE A 12 43.14 40.88 12.68
C PHE A 12 42.27 40.61 13.92
N ILE A 13 42.08 41.60 14.80
CA ILE A 13 41.27 41.46 16.03
C ILE A 13 39.77 41.62 15.72
N ILE A 14 39.40 42.35 14.66
CA ILE A 14 38.00 42.59 14.28
C ILE A 14 37.39 41.38 13.53
N GLY A 15 38.21 40.51 12.92
CA GLY A 15 37.75 39.35 12.16
C GLY A 15 37.32 38.14 13.00
N ALA A 16 37.63 38.10 14.31
CA ALA A 16 37.46 36.91 15.14
C ALA A 16 36.20 36.89 16.01
N SER A 17 35.33 37.90 15.94
CA SER A 17 34.16 38.04 16.82
C SER A 17 32.85 38.29 16.05
N LEU A 18 32.58 37.50 15.03
CA LEU A 18 31.26 37.44 14.38
C LEU A 18 30.55 36.13 14.77
N ASN A 19 30.14 36.05 16.03
CA ASN A 19 29.00 35.21 16.39
C ASN A 19 27.75 36.05 16.07
N ALA A 20 27.05 35.71 14.99
CA ALA A 20 25.75 36.29 14.70
C ALA A 20 24.73 35.69 15.68
N GLN A 21 24.64 36.27 16.87
CA GLN A 21 23.47 36.09 17.73
C GLN A 21 22.46 37.17 17.32
N VAL A 22 21.37 36.75 16.69
CA VAL A 22 20.24 37.64 16.41
C VAL A 22 19.41 37.75 17.69
N GLY A 23 19.86 38.60 18.61
CA GLY A 23 19.06 38.99 19.76
C GLY A 23 18.23 40.22 19.41
N ILE A 24 16.90 40.13 19.49
CA ILE A 24 16.05 41.32 19.54
C ILE A 24 16.16 41.84 20.98
N GLY A 25 16.90 42.93 21.16
CA GLY A 25 17.00 43.66 22.42
C GLY A 25 15.68 44.35 22.75
N THR A 26 14.72 43.59 23.27
CA THR A 26 13.52 44.11 23.91
C THR A 26 13.55 43.70 25.38
N GLU A 27 13.41 44.67 26.27
CA GLU A 27 13.37 44.42 27.72
C GLU A 27 12.08 43.70 28.13
N ASN A 28 11.07 43.67 27.26
CA ASN A 28 9.82 42.94 27.43
C ASN A 28 9.46 42.21 26.11
N PRO A 29 10.02 41.02 25.84
CA PRO A 29 9.51 40.20 24.74
C PRO A 29 8.08 39.79 25.09
N ARG A 30 7.10 40.17 24.26
CA ARG A 30 5.74 39.61 24.35
C ARG A 30 5.79 38.16 23.85
N SER A 31 6.36 37.27 24.64
CA SER A 31 6.41 35.83 24.37
C SER A 31 5.03 35.15 24.38
N GLU A 32 3.95 35.90 24.63
CA GLU A 32 2.58 35.42 24.51
C GLU A 32 2.07 35.42 23.06
N VAL A 33 2.71 36.17 22.16
CA VAL A 33 2.45 36.07 20.72
C VAL A 33 3.72 35.52 20.11
N GLY A 34 3.73 34.20 19.90
CA GLY A 34 4.84 33.47 19.33
C GLY A 34 5.41 34.17 18.10
N LEU A 35 6.70 33.99 17.86
CA LEU A 35 7.36 34.44 16.64
C LEU A 35 6.61 33.90 15.42
N ASP A 36 5.69 34.70 14.88
CA ASP A 36 4.94 34.38 13.67
C ASP A 36 5.83 34.69 12.47
N VAL A 37 6.58 33.68 12.05
CA VAL A 37 7.32 33.74 10.79
C VAL A 37 6.37 33.34 9.69
N ASN A 38 5.67 34.32 9.11
CA ASN A 38 4.74 34.10 8.02
C ASN A 38 5.50 33.89 6.69
N GLY A 39 6.19 32.75 6.57
CA GLY A 39 7.03 32.37 5.43
C GLY A 39 7.69 30.99 5.61
N ILE A 40 8.42 30.53 4.59
CA ILE A 40 9.18 29.25 4.67
C ILE A 40 10.39 29.47 5.58
N THR A 41 10.38 28.86 6.77
CA THR A 41 11.53 28.86 7.67
C THR A 41 12.38 27.63 7.39
N ASN A 42 13.61 27.85 6.89
CA ASN A 42 14.61 26.79 6.73
C ASN A 42 15.56 26.81 7.92
N VAL A 43 15.66 25.70 8.65
CA VAL A 43 16.65 25.53 9.72
C VAL A 43 17.85 24.79 9.16
N SER A 44 19.00 25.45 9.08
CA SER A 44 20.19 24.90 8.40
C SER A 44 21.01 23.91 9.22
N HIS A 45 20.76 23.77 10.52
CA HIS A 45 21.57 22.89 11.37
C HIS A 45 20.74 22.09 12.37
N ARG A 46 20.22 22.72 13.42
CA ARG A 46 19.43 22.04 14.46
C ARG A 46 18.45 22.98 15.12
N ILE A 47 17.39 22.41 15.67
CA ILE A 47 16.43 23.09 16.54
C ILE A 47 16.75 22.66 17.96
N LEU A 48 16.84 23.61 18.88
CA LEU A 48 17.12 23.34 20.30
C LEU A 48 15.93 23.81 21.12
N LEU A 49 15.33 22.92 21.90
CA LEU A 49 14.24 23.23 22.82
C LEU A 49 14.78 23.38 24.25
N LYS A 50 14.16 24.23 25.06
CA LYS A 50 14.51 24.39 26.49
C LYS A 50 15.99 24.74 26.75
N GLY A 51 16.60 25.56 25.88
CA GLY A 51 17.88 26.21 26.18
C GLY A 51 17.79 27.02 27.47
N GLY A 52 18.89 27.09 28.22
CA GLY A 52 18.93 27.64 29.58
C GLY A 52 18.25 29.01 29.72
N ALA A 53 17.71 29.29 30.92
CA ALA A 53 17.33 30.65 31.29
C ALA A 53 18.51 31.59 31.04
N LEU A 54 18.23 32.81 30.54
CA LEU A 54 19.08 33.92 30.02
C LEU A 54 20.58 34.01 30.35
N ASN A 55 21.13 33.26 31.31
CA ASN A 55 22.45 33.39 31.88
C ASN A 55 23.24 32.06 31.97
N THR A 56 22.69 30.92 31.53
CA THR A 56 23.45 29.66 31.44
C THR A 56 23.78 29.39 29.97
N ASN A 57 25.08 29.36 29.62
CA ASN A 57 25.59 28.97 28.29
C ASN A 57 25.35 27.48 27.99
N GLN A 58 24.19 26.93 28.35
CA GLN A 58 23.82 25.55 28.11
C GLN A 58 22.93 25.48 26.87
N PRO A 59 23.40 24.80 25.81
CA PRO A 59 22.56 24.53 24.66
C PRO A 59 21.33 23.73 25.12
N GLY A 60 20.18 24.00 24.49
CA GLY A 60 18.95 23.25 24.72
C GLY A 60 19.04 21.81 24.23
N ASP A 61 17.96 21.06 24.43
CA ASP A 61 17.81 19.69 23.95
C ASP A 61 17.54 19.67 22.44
N GLU A 62 18.34 18.92 21.69
CA GLU A 62 18.21 18.74 20.25
C GLU A 62 17.22 17.62 19.86
N GLY A 63 16.74 16.84 20.84
CA GLY A 63 15.88 15.69 20.60
C GLY A 63 16.65 14.52 19.97
N ASP A 64 16.04 13.33 19.95
CA ASP A 64 16.60 12.18 19.26
C ASP A 64 16.10 12.11 17.79
N ASP A 65 16.78 11.31 16.96
CA ASP A 65 16.28 11.00 15.61
C ASP A 65 14.84 10.47 15.67
N LYS A 66 13.95 11.04 14.84
CA LYS A 66 12.51 10.75 14.73
C LYS A 66 11.63 11.26 15.87
N ASP A 67 12.16 12.07 16.76
CA ASP A 67 11.32 12.85 17.67
C ASP A 67 10.59 13.95 16.91
N ILE A 68 9.37 14.25 17.36
CA ILE A 68 8.55 15.33 16.80
C ILE A 68 8.42 16.46 17.82
N ILE A 69 8.44 17.70 17.33
CA ILE A 69 8.19 18.88 18.16
C ILE A 69 6.68 19.02 18.34
N VAL A 70 6.22 18.98 19.60
CA VAL A 70 4.81 19.19 19.94
C VAL A 70 4.70 20.39 20.87
N SER A 71 3.77 21.29 20.56
CA SER A 71 3.34 22.39 21.44
C SER A 71 1.87 22.17 21.81
N SER A 72 1.57 21.99 23.10
CA SER A 72 0.25 21.60 23.60
C SER A 72 -0.41 22.68 24.45
N GLY A 73 -0.24 23.94 24.05
CA GLY A 73 -0.91 25.10 24.62
C GLY A 73 -0.08 25.85 25.69
N PRO A 74 -0.66 26.92 26.29
CA PRO A 74 0.09 27.92 27.06
C PRO A 74 0.77 27.38 28.33
N THR A 75 0.26 26.29 28.89
CA THR A 75 0.72 25.70 30.15
C THR A 75 1.67 24.52 29.95
N ASN A 76 1.83 24.03 28.72
CA ASN A 76 2.69 22.90 28.41
C ASN A 76 3.87 23.37 27.57
N PRO A 77 5.10 23.29 28.10
CA PRO A 77 6.28 23.71 27.34
C PRO A 77 6.46 22.82 26.12
N THR A 78 6.76 23.43 24.98
CA THR A 78 7.13 22.72 23.75
C THR A 78 8.23 21.70 24.06
N ALA A 79 8.02 20.46 23.62
CA ALA A 79 8.91 19.35 23.93
C ALA A 79 9.10 18.44 22.73
N TRP A 80 10.25 17.76 22.71
CA TRP A 80 10.48 16.60 21.87
C TRP A 80 9.64 15.44 22.39
N VAL A 81 8.77 14.91 21.53
CA VAL A 81 7.94 13.74 21.84
C VAL A 81 8.35 12.60 20.93
N LYS A 82 8.69 11.46 21.54
CA LYS A 82 8.96 10.24 20.81
C LYS A 82 7.67 9.73 20.18
N LYS A 83 7.65 9.56 18.86
CA LYS A 83 6.58 8.78 18.22
C LYS A 83 6.90 7.29 18.41
N THR A 84 6.54 6.74 19.56
CA THR A 84 6.74 5.31 19.83
C THR A 84 5.61 4.49 19.21
N ILE A 85 5.99 3.48 18.44
CA ILE A 85 5.14 2.32 18.17
C ILE A 85 5.35 1.38 19.38
N PRO A 86 4.32 0.66 19.87
CA PRO A 86 4.48 -0.29 20.97
C PRO A 86 5.67 -1.24 20.74
N ASP A 87 6.42 -1.50 21.81
CA ASP A 87 7.55 -2.42 21.78
C ASP A 87 7.06 -3.84 21.45
N GLY A 88 7.72 -4.50 20.48
CA GLY A 88 7.27 -5.78 19.90
C GLY A 88 6.87 -5.73 18.41
N PHE A 89 6.86 -4.56 17.77
CA PHE A 89 6.57 -4.40 16.34
C PHE A 89 7.82 -4.23 15.43
N GLY A 90 9.02 -4.54 15.94
CA GLY A 90 10.31 -4.25 15.28
C GLY A 90 10.51 -4.89 13.90
N GLU A 91 9.81 -6.00 13.60
CA GLU A 91 9.76 -6.66 12.28
C GLU A 91 8.33 -6.77 11.73
N SER A 92 7.38 -6.06 12.34
CA SER A 92 5.96 -6.24 12.04
C SER A 92 5.56 -5.58 10.74
N PHE A 93 4.80 -6.32 9.94
CA PHE A 93 4.10 -5.75 8.80
C PHE A 93 2.91 -4.93 9.27
N ASN A 94 2.74 -3.74 8.70
CA ASN A 94 1.54 -2.92 8.87
C ASN A 94 0.60 -3.11 7.67
N LEU A 95 -0.71 -3.09 7.92
CA LEU A 95 -1.70 -3.08 6.84
C LEU A 95 -1.70 -1.70 6.18
N THR A 96 -1.17 -1.61 4.97
CA THR A 96 -1.08 -0.33 4.23
C THR A 96 -2.18 -0.18 3.19
N TYR A 97 -2.77 -1.30 2.74
CA TYR A 97 -3.89 -1.28 1.81
C TYR A 97 -4.86 -2.43 2.14
N MET A 98 -6.16 -2.14 2.11
CA MET A 98 -7.20 -3.14 2.13
C MET A 98 -8.40 -2.67 1.33
N ASN A 99 -8.87 -3.49 0.39
CA ASN A 99 -10.10 -3.20 -0.33
C ASN A 99 -10.80 -4.47 -0.78
N SER A 100 -12.11 -4.37 -0.96
CA SER A 100 -13.00 -5.45 -1.39
C SER A 100 -13.75 -5.03 -2.63
N TYR A 101 -13.71 -5.89 -3.65
CA TYR A 101 -14.35 -5.66 -4.93
C TYR A 101 -15.34 -6.78 -5.22
N PHE A 102 -16.37 -6.44 -5.99
CA PHE A 102 -17.45 -7.36 -6.34
C PHE A 102 -17.73 -7.28 -7.83
N ASP A 103 -18.06 -8.43 -8.42
CA ASP A 103 -18.51 -8.53 -9.81
C ASP A 103 -19.82 -9.32 -9.86
N THR A 104 -20.85 -8.66 -10.38
CA THR A 104 -22.18 -9.22 -10.63
C THR A 104 -22.43 -9.43 -12.11
N THR A 105 -21.42 -9.28 -12.98
CA THR A 105 -21.60 -9.52 -14.42
C THR A 105 -21.40 -11.00 -14.73
N GLY A 106 -20.34 -11.59 -14.16
CA GLY A 106 -19.94 -12.96 -14.40
C GLY A 106 -19.51 -13.21 -15.86
N VAL A 107 -19.20 -14.47 -16.16
CA VAL A 107 -18.75 -14.91 -17.49
C VAL A 107 -19.35 -16.27 -17.84
N ASP A 108 -19.77 -16.45 -19.09
CA ASP A 108 -20.07 -17.77 -19.64
C ASP A 108 -18.79 -18.47 -20.04
N LEU A 109 -18.67 -19.75 -19.72
CA LEU A 109 -17.49 -20.54 -20.05
C LEU A 109 -17.88 -21.69 -20.96
N THR A 110 -17.02 -21.94 -21.95
CA THR A 110 -17.08 -23.10 -22.84
C THR A 110 -15.82 -23.92 -22.67
N THR A 111 -15.84 -25.17 -23.13
CA THR A 111 -14.65 -26.03 -23.14
C THR A 111 -13.54 -25.40 -23.97
N VAL A 112 -12.35 -25.28 -23.38
CA VAL A 112 -11.13 -24.86 -24.09
C VAL A 112 -10.08 -25.98 -24.06
N ASN A 113 -9.44 -26.24 -22.91
CA ASN A 113 -8.48 -27.33 -22.73
C ASN A 113 -8.40 -27.80 -21.27
N GLN A 114 -7.64 -28.87 -21.00
CA GLN A 114 -7.47 -29.42 -19.65
C GLN A 114 -6.01 -29.37 -19.20
N ASP A 115 -5.23 -28.46 -19.77
CA ASP A 115 -3.79 -28.43 -19.57
C ASP A 115 -3.43 -28.01 -18.14
N ALA A 116 -2.18 -28.30 -17.76
CA ALA A 116 -1.62 -27.85 -16.50
C ALA A 116 -1.33 -26.34 -16.57
N TYR A 117 -1.36 -25.69 -15.41
CA TYR A 117 -1.08 -24.26 -15.30
C TYR A 117 0.30 -24.04 -14.67
N SER A 118 1.09 -23.15 -15.25
CA SER A 118 2.38 -22.75 -14.70
C SER A 118 2.29 -21.38 -14.02
N PHE A 119 3.02 -21.22 -12.92
CA PHE A 119 3.23 -19.90 -12.32
C PHE A 119 3.87 -18.96 -13.35
N ASP A 120 3.47 -17.69 -13.34
CA ASP A 120 3.93 -16.64 -14.24
C ASP A 120 3.63 -16.79 -15.74
N GLN A 121 2.81 -17.78 -16.11
CA GLN A 121 2.34 -17.89 -17.49
C GLN A 121 1.49 -16.66 -17.89
N PRO A 122 1.59 -16.21 -19.16
CA PRO A 122 0.83 -15.05 -19.63
C PRO A 122 -0.67 -15.37 -19.72
N ILE A 123 -1.50 -14.36 -19.47
CA ILE A 123 -2.93 -14.46 -19.75
C ILE A 123 -3.16 -14.59 -21.26
N THR A 124 -4.07 -15.48 -21.66
CA THR A 124 -4.49 -15.68 -23.06
C THR A 124 -5.94 -15.21 -23.25
N THR A 125 -6.40 -15.12 -24.50
CA THR A 125 -7.77 -14.73 -24.86
C THR A 125 -8.85 -15.71 -24.40
N ASP A 126 -8.44 -16.93 -24.05
CA ASP A 126 -9.33 -17.98 -23.58
C ASP A 126 -9.78 -17.76 -22.13
N TRP A 127 -8.97 -17.04 -21.35
CA TRP A 127 -9.33 -16.62 -20.01
C TRP A 127 -10.36 -15.49 -20.08
N LYS A 128 -11.56 -15.76 -19.56
CA LYS A 128 -12.65 -14.79 -19.47
C LYS A 128 -12.50 -13.96 -18.20
N ILE A 129 -12.27 -12.66 -18.39
CA ILE A 129 -12.00 -11.73 -17.30
C ILE A 129 -13.32 -11.37 -16.59
N LEU A 130 -13.30 -11.37 -15.27
CA LEU A 130 -14.36 -10.80 -14.43
C LEU A 130 -14.12 -9.30 -14.30
N SER A 131 -14.81 -8.50 -15.11
CA SER A 131 -14.51 -7.08 -15.29
C SER A 131 -14.61 -6.25 -14.01
N GLY A 132 -15.55 -6.56 -13.10
CA GLY A 132 -15.67 -5.86 -11.81
C GLY A 132 -14.52 -6.12 -10.84
N LEU A 133 -13.64 -7.08 -11.14
CA LEU A 133 -12.48 -7.43 -10.31
C LEU A 133 -11.14 -6.98 -10.93
N ASP A 134 -11.15 -6.16 -11.99
CA ASP A 134 -9.94 -5.53 -12.56
C ASP A 134 -9.60 -4.27 -11.77
N ASN A 135 -8.58 -4.36 -10.92
CA ASN A 135 -8.24 -3.29 -9.97
C ASN A 135 -6.73 -3.15 -9.78
N SER A 136 -6.31 -2.08 -9.13
CA SER A 136 -4.90 -1.83 -8.82
C SER A 136 -4.66 -1.53 -7.35
N PHE A 137 -3.47 -1.86 -6.87
CA PHE A 137 -2.97 -1.45 -5.57
C PHE A 137 -1.50 -1.03 -5.70
N THR A 138 -1.00 -0.29 -4.71
CA THR A 138 0.37 0.22 -4.70
C THR A 138 1.15 -0.40 -3.55
N VAL A 139 2.40 -0.77 -3.83
CA VAL A 139 3.37 -1.29 -2.85
C VAL A 139 4.55 -0.32 -2.76
N TYR A 140 4.84 0.16 -1.57
CA TYR A 140 5.90 1.12 -1.25
C TYR A 140 7.16 0.47 -0.67
N LYS A 141 7.07 -0.73 -0.07
CA LYS A 141 8.18 -1.36 0.67
C LYS A 141 8.61 -2.70 0.09
N THR A 142 9.92 -2.94 0.00
CA THR A 142 10.49 -4.17 -0.60
C THR A 142 10.19 -5.42 0.22
N SER A 143 10.07 -5.27 1.54
CA SER A 143 9.50 -6.30 2.40
C SER A 143 7.99 -6.08 2.48
N ASN A 144 7.24 -6.91 1.76
CA ASN A 144 5.79 -6.83 1.71
C ASN A 144 5.16 -8.22 1.59
N LYS A 145 3.91 -8.35 2.03
CA LYS A 145 3.05 -9.50 1.78
C LYS A 145 1.71 -9.02 1.24
N THR A 146 1.36 -9.44 0.04
CA THR A 146 0.06 -9.16 -0.56
C THR A 146 -0.79 -10.42 -0.50
N ASN A 147 -1.94 -10.35 0.17
CA ASN A 147 -2.94 -11.41 0.15
C ASN A 147 -4.07 -11.06 -0.82
N LEU A 148 -4.41 -12.01 -1.67
CA LEU A 148 -5.47 -11.91 -2.67
C LEU A 148 -6.44 -13.06 -2.42
N ILE A 149 -7.62 -12.74 -1.89
CA ILE A 149 -8.66 -13.71 -1.56
C ILE A 149 -9.81 -13.54 -2.55
N PHE A 150 -10.04 -14.56 -3.37
CA PHE A 150 -11.09 -14.58 -4.38
C PHE A 150 -12.14 -15.63 -4.04
N GLN A 151 -13.40 -15.27 -4.19
CA GLN A 151 -14.52 -16.19 -4.09
C GLN A 151 -15.47 -15.98 -5.27
N THR A 152 -16.01 -17.06 -5.83
CA THR A 152 -17.06 -16.99 -6.85
C THR A 152 -17.92 -18.25 -6.83
N THR A 153 -19.05 -18.19 -7.52
CA THR A 153 -19.98 -19.30 -7.68
C THR A 153 -20.07 -19.69 -9.16
N GLY A 154 -19.85 -20.97 -9.46
CA GLY A 154 -20.14 -21.56 -10.76
C GLY A 154 -21.50 -22.24 -10.75
N GLN A 155 -22.31 -22.08 -11.80
CA GLN A 155 -23.62 -22.71 -11.92
C GLN A 155 -23.79 -23.38 -13.29
N ILE A 156 -24.31 -24.61 -13.29
CA ILE A 156 -24.72 -25.32 -14.50
C ILE A 156 -26.23 -25.24 -14.73
N THR A 157 -26.62 -25.20 -16.00
CA THR A 157 -27.99 -25.42 -16.48
C THR A 157 -27.92 -26.34 -17.68
N GLY A 158 -28.77 -27.37 -17.69
CA GLY A 158 -28.65 -28.47 -18.64
C GLY A 158 -29.73 -29.54 -18.52
N ASN A 159 -30.20 -30.01 -19.67
CA ASN A 159 -31.19 -31.08 -19.78
C ASN A 159 -30.52 -32.44 -19.54
N GLY A 160 -30.36 -32.84 -18.28
CA GLY A 160 -29.95 -34.20 -17.93
C GLY A 160 -29.49 -34.37 -16.49
N SER A 161 -29.59 -35.59 -15.98
CA SER A 161 -29.19 -35.97 -14.62
C SER A 161 -27.68 -36.08 -14.42
N SER A 162 -26.88 -35.84 -15.47
CA SER A 162 -25.44 -36.09 -15.51
C SER A 162 -24.64 -34.92 -16.07
N ALA A 163 -25.20 -33.70 -16.02
CA ALA A 163 -24.51 -32.52 -16.52
C ALA A 163 -23.27 -32.24 -15.65
N SER A 164 -22.16 -31.89 -16.31
CA SER A 164 -20.92 -31.52 -15.63
C SER A 164 -20.18 -30.39 -16.33
N ALA A 165 -19.53 -29.57 -15.53
CA ALA A 165 -18.63 -28.54 -16.01
C ALA A 165 -17.42 -28.44 -15.07
N SER A 166 -16.22 -28.57 -15.60
CA SER A 166 -14.98 -28.25 -14.90
C SER A 166 -14.39 -26.96 -15.43
N PHE A 167 -13.78 -26.20 -14.53
CA PHE A 167 -13.28 -24.86 -14.80
C PHE A 167 -12.08 -24.54 -13.90
N ALA A 168 -11.37 -23.48 -14.25
CA ALA A 168 -10.33 -22.90 -13.43
C ALA A 168 -10.57 -21.41 -13.30
N CYS A 169 -10.28 -20.84 -12.14
CA CYS A 169 -10.18 -19.40 -11.97
C CYS A 169 -8.79 -19.06 -11.46
N GLY A 170 -8.19 -18.04 -12.05
CA GLY A 170 -6.83 -17.60 -11.78
C GLY A 170 -6.78 -16.12 -11.46
N ILE A 171 -5.86 -15.76 -10.56
CA ILE A 171 -5.51 -14.38 -10.26
C ILE A 171 -4.27 -14.06 -11.08
N PHE A 172 -4.40 -13.05 -11.92
CA PHE A 172 -3.33 -12.54 -12.75
C PHE A 172 -2.92 -11.16 -12.26
N MET A 173 -1.63 -10.89 -12.34
CA MET A 173 -1.08 -9.62 -11.93
C MET A 173 -0.03 -9.15 -12.92
N LYS A 174 0.07 -7.83 -13.08
CA LYS A 174 1.18 -7.19 -13.76
C LYS A 174 1.63 -5.97 -12.98
N GLN A 175 2.90 -5.64 -13.11
CA GLN A 175 3.36 -4.31 -12.74
C GLN A 175 2.84 -3.28 -13.77
N GLN A 176 2.60 -2.04 -13.37
CA GLN A 176 2.14 -0.98 -14.28
C GLN A 176 3.08 -0.76 -15.49
N ALA A 177 4.38 -0.97 -15.30
CA ALA A 177 5.38 -0.89 -16.36
C ALA A 177 5.31 -2.06 -17.36
N GLU A 178 4.62 -3.15 -17.02
CA GLU A 178 4.49 -4.33 -17.86
C GLU A 178 3.19 -4.29 -18.69
N THR A 179 3.25 -4.95 -19.86
CA THR A 179 2.09 -5.06 -20.76
C THR A 179 1.25 -6.31 -20.49
N ILE A 180 1.88 -7.39 -20.02
CA ILE A 180 1.28 -8.72 -19.91
C ILE A 180 0.92 -9.06 -18.46
N TYR A 181 -0.32 -9.48 -18.23
CA TYR A 181 -0.75 -10.07 -16.96
C TYR A 181 -0.25 -11.50 -16.83
N ARG A 182 0.34 -11.83 -15.69
CA ARG A 182 0.93 -13.14 -15.39
C ARG A 182 0.21 -13.85 -14.26
N LEU A 183 0.04 -15.16 -14.38
CA LEU A 183 -0.66 -15.97 -13.40
C LEU A 183 0.10 -16.06 -12.07
N LYS A 184 -0.57 -15.72 -10.97
CA LYS A 184 0.00 -15.77 -9.61
C LYS A 184 -0.61 -16.88 -8.75
N GLY A 185 -1.78 -17.37 -9.12
CA GLY A 185 -2.38 -18.55 -8.54
C GLY A 185 -3.60 -18.97 -9.32
N VAL A 186 -3.94 -20.25 -9.25
CA VAL A 186 -5.10 -20.82 -9.94
C VAL A 186 -5.72 -21.89 -9.06
N ARG A 187 -7.05 -21.98 -9.12
CA ARG A 187 -7.79 -23.08 -8.52
C ARG A 187 -8.73 -23.67 -9.56
N THR A 188 -8.71 -24.99 -9.66
CA THR A 188 -9.61 -25.76 -10.51
C THR A 188 -10.74 -26.33 -9.69
N ASP A 189 -11.93 -26.39 -10.25
CA ASP A 189 -13.04 -27.13 -9.66
C ASP A 189 -14.02 -27.64 -10.72
N ALA A 190 -15.02 -28.41 -10.30
CA ALA A 190 -16.09 -28.91 -11.14
C ALA A 190 -17.45 -28.88 -10.43
N VAL A 191 -18.47 -28.55 -11.20
CA VAL A 191 -19.89 -28.68 -10.84
C VAL A 191 -20.44 -29.90 -11.55
N ARG A 192 -21.18 -30.74 -10.82
CA ARG A 192 -21.85 -31.94 -11.36
C ARG A 192 -23.25 -32.01 -10.78
N GLY A 193 -24.23 -32.39 -11.59
CA GLY A 193 -25.59 -32.61 -11.12
C GLY A 193 -26.64 -32.29 -12.17
N THR A 194 -27.83 -31.99 -11.67
CA THR A 194 -28.98 -31.56 -12.46
C THR A 194 -28.95 -30.04 -12.71
N THR A 195 -29.89 -29.54 -13.52
CA THR A 195 -30.10 -28.10 -13.71
C THR A 195 -30.18 -27.36 -12.38
N GLY A 196 -29.46 -26.24 -12.29
CA GLY A 196 -29.43 -25.37 -11.11
C GLY A 196 -28.31 -25.69 -10.12
N SER A 197 -27.65 -26.84 -10.28
CA SER A 197 -26.49 -27.21 -9.46
C SER A 197 -25.41 -26.14 -9.53
N ASN A 198 -24.84 -25.81 -8.37
CA ASN A 198 -23.83 -24.77 -8.24
C ASN A 198 -22.68 -25.23 -7.33
N LYS A 199 -21.56 -24.52 -7.40
CA LYS A 199 -20.44 -24.70 -6.50
C LYS A 199 -19.73 -23.39 -6.24
N ILE A 200 -19.44 -23.14 -4.98
CA ILE A 200 -18.61 -22.01 -4.54
C ILE A 200 -17.15 -22.44 -4.56
N ILE A 201 -16.29 -21.61 -5.13
CA ILE A 201 -14.85 -21.78 -5.13
C ILE A 201 -14.19 -20.62 -4.39
N ASN A 202 -13.24 -20.94 -3.52
CA ASN A 202 -12.47 -19.99 -2.75
C ASN A 202 -10.99 -20.14 -3.08
N MET A 203 -10.27 -19.05 -3.26
CA MET A 203 -8.85 -19.05 -3.56
C MET A 203 -8.16 -18.00 -2.71
N ASN A 204 -7.03 -18.37 -2.12
CA ASN A 204 -6.17 -17.45 -1.39
C ASN A 204 -4.76 -17.54 -2.01
N VAL A 205 -4.20 -16.39 -2.37
CA VAL A 205 -2.84 -16.27 -2.88
C VAL A 205 -2.12 -15.24 -2.03
N THR A 206 -1.03 -15.67 -1.40
CA THR A 206 -0.10 -14.78 -0.72
C THR A 206 1.13 -14.62 -1.60
N LEU A 207 1.44 -13.37 -1.95
CA LEU A 207 2.65 -13.01 -2.67
C LEU A 207 3.57 -12.27 -1.71
N GLU A 208 4.81 -12.74 -1.61
CA GLU A 208 5.83 -12.16 -0.75
C GLU A 208 6.82 -11.35 -1.59
N ASN A 209 7.24 -10.21 -1.05
CA ASN A 209 8.28 -9.33 -1.58
C ASN A 209 8.07 -8.99 -3.06
N LEU A 210 6.91 -8.41 -3.36
CA LEU A 210 6.64 -7.88 -4.69
C LEU A 210 7.73 -6.86 -5.09
N PRO A 211 8.40 -7.03 -6.25
CA PRO A 211 9.54 -6.21 -6.63
C PRO A 211 9.21 -4.71 -6.76
N ILE A 212 10.09 -3.83 -6.27
CA ILE A 212 9.94 -2.38 -6.43
C ILE A 212 11.11 -1.85 -7.27
N PRO A 213 11.00 -1.82 -8.61
CA PRO A 213 12.06 -1.30 -9.46
C PRO A 213 12.33 0.17 -9.15
N GLY A 214 13.58 0.52 -8.93
CA GLY A 214 14.00 1.90 -8.63
C GLY A 214 13.99 2.28 -7.15
N GLY A 215 13.60 1.38 -6.24
CA GLY A 215 13.85 1.50 -4.79
C GLY A 215 13.12 2.64 -4.04
N ALA A 216 12.50 3.58 -4.74
CA ALA A 216 11.75 4.69 -4.14
C ALA A 216 10.58 5.09 -5.06
N GLY A 217 9.37 5.23 -4.50
CA GLY A 217 8.24 5.88 -5.19
C GLY A 217 6.90 5.14 -5.23
N GLY A 218 6.80 3.93 -4.69
CA GLY A 218 5.57 3.13 -4.79
C GLY A 218 5.39 2.51 -6.18
N THR A 219 5.28 1.20 -6.26
CA THR A 219 5.02 0.46 -7.49
C THR A 219 3.55 0.05 -7.56
N VAL A 220 2.88 0.45 -8.65
CA VAL A 220 1.48 0.07 -8.89
C VAL A 220 1.43 -1.31 -9.53
N TYR A 221 0.63 -2.18 -8.94
CA TYR A 221 0.27 -3.49 -9.47
C TYR A 221 -1.19 -3.50 -9.91
N ASN A 222 -1.44 -4.03 -11.09
CA ASN A 222 -2.78 -4.27 -11.60
C ASN A 222 -3.09 -5.75 -11.45
N VAL A 223 -4.25 -6.06 -10.87
CA VAL A 223 -4.76 -7.41 -10.64
C VAL A 223 -6.01 -7.61 -11.46
N ARG A 224 -6.12 -8.80 -12.05
CA ARG A 224 -7.32 -9.29 -12.70
C ARG A 224 -7.62 -10.69 -12.26
N VAL A 225 -8.90 -10.99 -12.11
CA VAL A 225 -9.36 -12.36 -12.00
C VAL A 225 -9.97 -12.78 -13.32
N ALA A 226 -9.59 -13.96 -13.79
CA ALA A 226 -10.16 -14.54 -14.98
C ALA A 226 -10.43 -16.03 -14.77
N CYS A 227 -11.44 -16.55 -15.46
CA CYS A 227 -11.80 -17.95 -15.42
C CYS A 227 -11.74 -18.61 -16.80
N PHE A 228 -11.59 -19.91 -16.81
CA PHE A 228 -11.28 -20.72 -17.99
C PHE A 228 -12.08 -22.02 -17.92
N GLY A 229 -12.82 -22.35 -18.98
CA GLY A 229 -13.58 -23.60 -19.06
C GLY A 229 -12.68 -24.76 -19.44
N ARG A 230 -12.65 -25.80 -18.61
CA ARG A 230 -11.78 -26.98 -18.82
C ARG A 230 -12.49 -28.08 -19.58
N ASN A 231 -13.59 -28.59 -19.03
CA ASN A 231 -14.48 -29.56 -19.68
C ASN A 231 -15.92 -29.21 -19.32
N VAL A 232 -16.60 -28.52 -20.22
CA VAL A 232 -17.95 -27.98 -20.06
C VAL A 232 -18.89 -28.72 -21.00
N GLN A 233 -19.74 -29.58 -20.44
CA GLN A 233 -20.68 -30.43 -21.19
C GLN A 233 -22.08 -29.81 -21.33
N THR A 234 -22.31 -28.67 -20.69
CA THR A 234 -23.62 -27.99 -20.64
C THR A 234 -23.44 -26.48 -20.52
N THR A 235 -24.52 -25.71 -20.53
CA THR A 235 -24.46 -24.27 -20.24
C THR A 235 -23.92 -24.03 -18.83
N PHE A 236 -22.79 -23.32 -18.75
CA PHE A 236 -22.07 -23.05 -17.52
C PHE A 236 -21.55 -21.62 -17.48
N ALA A 237 -21.64 -21.01 -16.31
CA ALA A 237 -21.15 -19.67 -16.05
C ALA A 237 -20.60 -19.58 -14.63
N VAL A 238 -19.74 -18.59 -14.45
CA VAL A 238 -19.10 -18.25 -13.19
C VAL A 238 -19.41 -16.80 -12.86
N GLY A 239 -19.72 -16.49 -11.61
CA GLY A 239 -19.96 -15.12 -11.16
C GLY A 239 -21.35 -14.56 -11.52
N LYS A 240 -22.25 -15.38 -12.05
CA LYS A 240 -23.62 -14.99 -12.39
C LYS A 240 -24.60 -16.16 -12.28
N ALA A 241 -25.85 -15.85 -11.97
CA ALA A 241 -26.92 -16.82 -11.98
C ALA A 241 -27.43 -17.03 -13.41
N ILE A 242 -27.38 -18.27 -13.90
CA ILE A 242 -27.99 -18.65 -15.18
C ILE A 242 -29.38 -19.27 -14.94
N ASN A 243 -29.60 -19.88 -13.77
CA ASN A 243 -30.92 -20.34 -13.34
C ASN A 243 -31.32 -19.64 -12.04
N THR A 244 -32.19 -18.63 -12.19
CA THR A 244 -32.63 -17.75 -11.11
C THR A 244 -33.61 -18.39 -10.13
N THR A 245 -34.16 -19.58 -10.44
CA THR A 245 -35.01 -20.35 -9.53
C THR A 245 -34.19 -20.94 -8.37
N PHE A 246 -32.92 -21.26 -8.60
CA PHE A 246 -32.06 -21.94 -7.62
C PHE A 246 -30.94 -21.05 -7.06
N LEU A 247 -30.62 -19.94 -7.73
CA LEU A 247 -29.54 -19.03 -7.34
C LEU A 247 -29.91 -17.61 -7.78
N ASN A 248 -29.86 -16.62 -6.89
CA ASN A 248 -30.02 -15.22 -7.28
C ASN A 248 -28.66 -14.59 -7.63
N GLN A 249 -28.69 -13.39 -8.21
CA GLN A 249 -27.47 -12.75 -8.71
C GLN A 249 -26.49 -12.38 -7.59
N GLU A 250 -26.99 -11.96 -6.42
CA GLU A 250 -26.16 -11.59 -5.27
C GLU A 250 -25.44 -12.79 -4.65
N MET A 251 -26.06 -13.97 -4.65
CA MET A 251 -25.44 -15.23 -4.22
C MET A 251 -24.44 -15.77 -5.26
N ALA A 252 -24.64 -15.43 -6.53
CA ALA A 252 -23.77 -15.86 -7.62
C ALA A 252 -22.54 -14.96 -7.82
N GLN A 253 -22.55 -13.75 -7.24
CA GLN A 253 -21.53 -12.73 -7.49
C GLN A 253 -20.14 -13.20 -7.08
N SER A 254 -19.13 -12.63 -7.73
CA SER A 254 -17.74 -12.86 -7.39
C SER A 254 -17.23 -11.76 -6.48
N SER A 255 -16.27 -12.08 -5.60
CA SER A 255 -15.60 -11.09 -4.75
C SER A 255 -14.09 -11.28 -4.74
N LEU A 256 -13.36 -10.17 -4.67
CA LEU A 256 -11.91 -10.13 -4.52
C LEU A 256 -11.57 -9.21 -3.35
N ASN A 257 -10.87 -9.74 -2.35
CA ASN A 257 -10.29 -8.98 -1.26
C ASN A 257 -8.79 -8.90 -1.45
N ILE A 258 -8.26 -7.68 -1.40
CA ILE A 258 -6.84 -7.40 -1.51
C ILE A 258 -6.40 -6.82 -0.18
N SER A 259 -5.37 -7.38 0.44
CA SER A 259 -4.68 -6.76 1.57
C SER A 259 -3.18 -6.73 1.34
N VAL A 260 -2.57 -5.58 1.59
CA VAL A 260 -1.13 -5.36 1.47
C VAL A 260 -0.58 -5.05 2.84
N LEU A 261 0.40 -5.86 3.23
CA LEU A 261 1.13 -5.80 4.47
C LEU A 261 2.55 -5.37 4.13
N GLU A 262 3.06 -4.30 4.73
CA GLU A 262 4.38 -3.76 4.42
C GLU A 262 5.22 -3.58 5.69
N SER A 263 6.52 -3.81 5.57
CA SER A 263 7.45 -3.52 6.66
C SER A 263 7.41 -2.03 7.00
N TRP A 264 7.57 -1.73 8.28
CA TRP A 264 7.72 -0.34 8.72
C TRP A 264 9.02 0.30 8.18
N GLN A 265 10.10 -0.49 8.12
CA GLN A 265 11.42 -0.09 7.65
C GLN A 265 11.47 -0.10 6.12
#